data_AF-M9XAP1-F1
#
_entry.id   AF-M9XAP1-F1
#
_cell.length_a   1.000
_cell.length_b   1.000
_cell.length_c   1.000
_cell.angle_alpha   90.00
_cell.angle_beta   90.00
_cell.angle_gamma   90.00
#
_symmetry.space_group_name_H-M   'P 1'
#
loop_
_entity.id
_entity.type
_entity.pdbx_description
1 polymer ?
#
loop_
_entity_poly.entity_id
_entity_poly.type
_entity_poly.pdbx_seq_one_letter_code
_entity_poly.pdbx_strand_id
1 'polypeptide(L)' 'MIGEREVFRSYRGLGEWFVRQPNIHTFQAVHRAEDGRETVIGSYASFDEAFWAADRAADEAHQEFVGEAEDGLPF' A
#
# COMPACT_ATOMS: atom_id res chain seq x y z
N MET A 1 -6.05 7.34 -24.07
CA MET A 1 -5.56 7.91 -22.81
C MET A 1 -5.92 6.91 -21.71
N ILE A 2 -5.03 5.98 -21.38
CA ILE A 2 -5.22 5.05 -20.26
C ILE A 2 -4.73 5.82 -19.04
N GLY A 3 -5.64 6.55 -18.41
CA GLY A 3 -5.33 7.37 -17.24
C GLY A 3 -5.10 6.46 -16.05
N GLU A 4 -3.92 6.56 -15.46
CA GLU A 4 -3.65 5.98 -14.14
C GLU A 4 -4.75 6.45 -13.19
N ARG A 5 -5.57 5.51 -12.71
CA ARG A 5 -6.66 5.81 -11.80
C ARG A 5 -6.32 5.24 -10.44
N GLU A 6 -6.13 6.12 -9.47
CA GLU A 6 -6.11 5.77 -8.05
C GLU A 6 -7.52 5.30 -7.68
N VAL A 7 -7.64 4.05 -7.22
CA VAL A 7 -8.94 3.40 -6.97
C VAL A 7 -9.24 3.32 -5.48
N PHE A 8 -8.22 3.37 -4.63
CA PHE A 8 -8.36 3.27 -3.18
C PHE A 8 -7.14 3.89 -2.47
N ARG A 9 -7.34 4.49 -1.29
CA ARG A 9 -6.29 5.06 -0.44
C ARG A 9 -6.51 4.61 1.00
N SER A 10 -5.60 3.80 1.55
CA SER A 10 -5.78 3.16 2.87
C SER A 10 -5.33 4.03 4.05
N TYR A 11 -4.18 4.70 3.94
CA TYR A 11 -3.56 5.37 5.11
C TYR A 11 -2.84 6.68 4.73
N ARG A 12 -2.64 7.57 5.72
CA ARG A 12 -2.05 8.91 5.53
C ARG A 12 -0.86 9.24 6.46
N GLY A 13 -0.49 8.35 7.38
CA GLY A 13 0.45 8.66 8.47
C GLY A 13 1.82 8.00 8.41
N LEU A 14 1.99 6.90 7.65
CA LEU A 14 3.26 6.17 7.49
C LEU A 14 3.69 6.06 6.01
N GLY A 15 2.97 6.76 5.14
CA GLY A 15 2.91 6.52 3.71
C GLY A 15 1.47 6.37 3.21
N GLU A 16 1.31 6.30 1.89
CA GLU A 16 0.05 6.10 1.19
C GLU A 16 0.08 4.73 0.49
N TRP A 17 -0.80 3.82 0.90
CA TRP A 17 -1.05 2.57 0.17
C TRP A 17 -2.27 2.75 -0.72
N PHE A 18 -2.10 2.51 -2.00
CA PHE A 18 -3.15 2.65 -2.99
C PHE A 18 -3.08 1.58 -4.07
N VAL A 19 -4.23 1.35 -4.70
CA VAL A 19 -4.31 0.53 -5.91
C VAL A 19 -4.36 1.46 -7.11
N ARG A 20 -3.44 1.26 -8.06
CA ARG A 20 -3.49 1.92 -9.38
C ARG A 20 -3.73 0.92 -10.49
N GLN A 21 -4.42 1.38 -11.53
CA GLN A 21 -4.67 0.58 -12.74
C GLN A 21 -3.84 1.14 -13.91
N PRO A 22 -2.62 0.63 -14.17
CA PRO A 22 -1.80 1.09 -15.30
C PRO A 22 -2.33 0.60 -16.65
N ASN A 23 -3.11 -0.48 -16.67
CA ASN A 23 -3.69 -1.07 -17.89
C ASN A 23 -5.09 -1.64 -17.61
N ILE A 24 -5.94 -1.77 -18.63
CA ILE A 24 -7.30 -2.29 -18.48
C ILE A 24 -7.35 -3.72 -17.92
N HIS A 25 -6.26 -4.48 -18.04
CA HIS A 25 -6.13 -5.86 -17.57
C HIS A 25 -5.27 -6.05 -16.31
N THR A 26 -4.82 -4.96 -15.66
CA THR A 26 -3.85 -5.10 -14.57
C THR A 26 -4.04 -4.03 -13.50
N PHE A 27 -4.03 -4.46 -12.26
CA PHE A 27 -4.07 -3.63 -11.06
C PHE A 27 -2.75 -3.77 -10.30
N GLN A 28 -2.24 -2.68 -9.75
CA GLN A 28 -1.02 -2.66 -8.97
C GLN A 28 -1.30 -2.16 -7.57
N ALA A 29 -0.83 -2.91 -6.58
CA ALA A 29 -0.72 -2.41 -5.21
C ALA A 29 0.56 -1.58 -5.10
N VAL A 30 0.44 -0.34 -4.68
CA VAL A 30 1.55 0.61 -4.61
C VAL A 30 1.59 1.24 -3.23
N HIS A 31 2.79 1.33 -2.68
CA HIS A 31 3.08 2.12 -1.50
C HIS A 31 3.85 3.37 -1.93
N ARG A 32 3.36 4.56 -1.58
CA ARG A 32 4.08 5.81 -1.71
C ARG A 32 4.51 6.27 -0.32
N ALA A 33 5.82 6.29 -0.11
CA ALA A 33 6.41 6.80 1.13
C ALA A 33 6.20 8.32 1.27
N GLU A 34 6.42 8.85 2.47
CA GLU A 34 6.27 10.28 2.77
C GLU A 34 7.19 11.18 1.92
N ASP A 35 8.35 10.65 1.49
CA ASP A 35 9.28 11.31 0.56
C ASP A 35 8.75 11.38 -0.89
N GLY A 36 7.57 10.81 -1.15
CA GLY A 36 6.94 10.73 -2.48
C GLY A 36 7.44 9.54 -3.31
N ARG A 37 8.32 8.70 -2.77
CA ARG A 37 8.85 7.52 -3.46
C ARG A 37 7.79 6.42 -3.55
N GLU A 38 7.47 6.02 -4.77
CA GLU A 38 6.53 4.93 -5.05
C GLU A 38 7.25 3.58 -5.17
N THR A 39 6.72 2.58 -4.48
CA THR A 39 7.16 1.18 -4.55
C THR A 39 5.98 0.32 -4.94
N VAL A 40 6.12 -0.45 -6.02
CA VAL A 40 5.09 -1.41 -6.43
C VAL A 40 5.24 -2.67 -5.58
N ILE A 41 4.24 -2.96 -4.77
CA ILE A 41 4.18 -4.15 -3.92
C ILE A 41 3.91 -5.39 -4.79
N GLY A 42 3.00 -5.26 -5.76
CA GLY A 42 2.62 -6.35 -6.64
C GLY A 42 1.74 -5.92 -7.80
N SER A 43 1.62 -6.79 -8.80
CA SER A 43 0.73 -6.64 -9.95
C SER A 43 -0.24 -7.82 -10.00
N TYR A 44 -1.53 -7.53 -10.18
CA TYR A 44 -2.63 -8.47 -10.06
C TYR A 44 -3.60 -8.33 -11.24
N ALA A 45 -4.32 -9.40 -11.55
CA ALA A 45 -5.31 -9.40 -12.61
C ALA A 45 -6.62 -8.71 -12.19
N SER A 46 -6.89 -8.65 -10.88
CA SER A 46 -8.15 -8.15 -10.32
C SER A 46 -7.93 -7.01 -9.32
N PHE A 47 -8.90 -6.08 -9.25
CA PHE A 47 -8.90 -5.00 -8.26
C PHE A 47 -8.90 -5.54 -6.83
N ASP A 48 -9.73 -6.55 -6.54
CA ASP A 48 -9.89 -7.12 -5.19
C ASP A 48 -8.57 -7.69 -4.67
N GLU A 49 -7.83 -8.42 -5.52
CA GLU A 49 -6.51 -8.96 -5.17
C GLU A 49 -5.49 -7.85 -4.86
N ALA A 50 -5.45 -6.80 -5.70
CA ALA A 50 -4.58 -5.67 -5.48
C ALA A 50 -4.97 -4.88 -4.22
N PHE A 51 -6.28 -4.79 -3.93
CA PHE A 51 -6.81 -4.15 -2.74
C PHE A 51 -6.36 -4.88 -1.49
N TRP A 52 -6.59 -6.20 -1.40
CA TRP A 52 -6.16 -6.98 -0.24
C TRP A 52 -4.65 -7.02 -0.07
N ALA A 53 -3.89 -6.97 -1.17
CA ALA A 53 -2.44 -6.86 -1.10
C ALA A 53 -1.97 -5.51 -0.56
N ALA A 54 -2.56 -4.40 -1.02
CA ALA A 54 -2.25 -3.07 -0.51
C ALA A 54 -2.68 -2.92 0.96
N ASP A 55 -3.85 -3.45 1.32
CA ASP A 55 -4.40 -3.42 2.68
C ASP A 55 -3.53 -4.23 3.65
N ARG A 56 -3.17 -5.48 3.29
CA ARG A 56 -2.25 -6.30 4.10
C ARG A 56 -0.88 -5.65 4.24
N ALA A 57 -0.35 -5.06 3.17
CA ALA A 57 0.95 -4.38 3.23
C ALA A 57 0.89 -3.11 4.10
N ALA A 58 -0.25 -2.43 4.15
CA ALA A 58 -0.46 -1.31 5.06
C ALA A 58 -0.57 -1.77 6.52
N ASP A 59 -1.28 -2.88 6.78
CA ASP A 59 -1.41 -3.48 8.11
C ASP A 59 -0.06 -4.02 8.62
N GLU A 60 0.70 -4.72 7.77
CA GLU A 60 2.04 -5.22 8.09
C GLU A 60 3.01 -4.06 8.41
N ALA A 61 3.04 -3.02 7.57
CA ALA A 61 3.87 -1.84 7.84
C ALA A 61 3.42 -1.08 9.10
N HIS A 62 2.12 -1.07 9.40
CA HIS A 62 1.59 -0.50 10.64
C HIS A 62 1.98 -1.35 11.85
N GLN A 63 1.93 -2.69 11.74
CA GLN A 63 2.37 -3.61 12.78
C GLN A 63 3.86 -3.58 13.01
N GLU A 64 4.70 -3.44 11.97
CA GLU A 64 6.15 -3.26 12.13
C GLU A 64 6.44 -1.95 12.88
N PHE A 65 5.75 -0.87 12.51
CA PHE A 65 5.89 0.43 13.17
C PHE A 65 5.39 0.43 14.63
N VAL A 66 4.27 -0.21 14.92
CA VAL A 66 3.69 -0.31 16.27
C VAL A 66 4.42 -1.35 17.11
N GLY A 67 4.88 -2.45 16.51
CA GLY A 67 5.65 -3.51 17.17
C GLY A 67 7.04 -3.05 17.61
N GLU A 68 7.68 -2.14 16.85
CA GLU A 68 8.90 -1.45 17.31
C GLU A 68 8.65 -0.50 18.49
N ALA A 69 7.40 -0.07 18.73
CA ALA A 69 7.07 0.74 19.90
C ALA A 69 6.87 -0.09 21.19
N GLU A 70 6.67 -1.42 21.09
CA GLU A 70 6.48 -2.29 22.27
C GLU A 70 7.78 -2.97 22.77
N ASP A 71 8.87 -2.99 21.98
CA ASP A 71 10.19 -3.49 22.42
C ASP A 71 11.02 -2.42 23.17
N GLY A 72 10.43 -1.25 23.44
CA GLY A 72 11.04 -0.11 24.13
C GLY A 72 10.59 0.11 25.59
N LEU A 73 9.75 -0.77 26.15
CA LEU A 73 9.32 -0.66 27.55
C LEU A 73 9.98 -1.75 28.40
N PRO A 74 11.06 -1.45 29.13
CA PRO A 74 11.44 -2.27 30.28
C PRO A 74 10.38 -2.08 31.38
N PHE A 75 9.58 -3.13 31.59
CA PHE A 75 8.83 -3.51 32.80
C PHE A 75 8.18 -2.40 33.67
#